data_AF-A0A529VRL8-F1
#
_entry.id   AF-A0A529VRL8-F1
#
_cell.length_a   1.000
_cell.length_b   1.000
_cell.length_c   1.000
_cell.angle_alpha   90.00
_cell.angle_beta   90.00
_cell.angle_gamma   90.00
#
_symmetry.space_group_name_H-M   'P 1'
#
loop_
_entity.id
_entity.type
_entity.pdbx_description
1 polymer ?
#
loop_
_entity_poly.entity_id
_entity_poly.type
_entity_poly.pdbx_seq_one_letter_code
_entity_poly.pdbx_strand_id
1 'polypeptide(L)'
;LAAGAFTNLGRDHMDYHPTVEDYHRAKLRLFDTLLPKGAPAIVFADDPWSEPTIKAAKAAGLKVLTVGRHGDFLTLKRVEHERHRQRAEVVADGVLYEVDLPLAGDFQIANALVSAGLA
;
A
#
# COMPACT_ATOMS: atom_id res chain seq x y z
N LEU A 1 -6.00 -2.64 -17.20
CA LEU A 1 -5.13 -2.49 -16.01
C LEU A 1 -4.77 -3.89 -15.53
N ALA A 2 -3.50 -4.17 -15.26
CA ALA A 2 -3.06 -5.51 -14.82
C ALA A 2 -3.09 -5.66 -13.29
N ALA A 3 -2.84 -4.57 -12.55
CA ALA A 3 -2.91 -4.48 -11.09
C ALA A 3 -3.15 -3.01 -10.67
N GLY A 4 -3.49 -2.79 -9.40
CA GLY A 4 -3.49 -1.45 -8.80
C GLY A 4 -2.98 -1.46 -7.36
N ALA A 5 -2.65 -0.28 -6.85
CA ALA A 5 -1.95 -0.14 -5.59
C ALA A 5 -2.43 1.04 -4.75
N PHE A 6 -2.42 0.88 -3.43
CA PHE A 6 -2.72 1.91 -2.44
C PHE A 6 -1.58 2.00 -1.43
N THR A 7 -1.02 3.19 -1.25
CA THR A 7 0.07 3.47 -0.31
C THR A 7 -0.39 4.17 0.95
N ASN A 8 -1.14 5.27 0.82
CA ASN A 8 -1.70 6.03 1.94
C ASN A 8 -2.81 6.98 1.47
N LEU A 9 -3.46 7.64 2.42
CA LEU A 9 -4.31 8.79 2.13
C LEU A 9 -4.14 9.90 3.19
N GLY A 10 -3.51 11.00 2.77
CA GLY A 10 -3.41 12.22 3.55
C GLY A 10 -4.42 13.30 3.14
N ARG A 11 -4.40 14.42 3.88
CA ARG A 11 -5.19 15.61 3.56
C ARG A 11 -4.49 16.39 2.45
N ASP A 12 -4.96 16.22 1.22
CA ASP A 12 -4.41 16.84 0.02
C ASP A 12 -5.55 17.22 -0.94
N HIS A 13 -5.37 18.24 -1.77
CA HIS A 13 -6.39 18.72 -2.73
C HIS A 13 -7.78 19.04 -2.14
N MET A 14 -7.82 19.60 -0.92
CA MET A 14 -9.08 19.93 -0.22
C MET A 14 -9.85 21.11 -0.83
N ASP A 15 -9.20 21.84 -1.74
CA ASP A 15 -9.84 22.83 -2.61
C ASP A 15 -10.80 22.20 -3.62
N TYR A 16 -10.57 20.94 -4.02
CA TYR A 16 -11.44 20.15 -4.88
C TYR A 16 -12.30 19.14 -4.11
N HIS A 17 -11.79 18.61 -3.00
CA HIS A 17 -12.46 17.61 -2.19
C HIS A 17 -12.90 18.20 -0.85
N PRO A 18 -14.23 18.34 -0.61
CA PRO A 18 -14.73 18.93 0.63
C PRO A 18 -14.30 18.18 1.90
N THR A 19 -14.06 16.87 1.78
CA THR A 19 -13.68 15.98 2.87
C THR A 19 -12.63 14.96 2.43
N VAL A 20 -11.90 14.37 3.38
CA VAL A 20 -10.92 13.30 3.09
C VAL A 20 -11.67 12.04 2.62
N GLU A 21 -12.88 11.82 3.10
CA GLU A 21 -13.80 10.77 2.67
C GLU A 21 -14.17 10.90 1.19
N ASP A 22 -14.44 12.13 0.72
CA ASP A 22 -14.71 12.41 -0.69
C ASP A 22 -13.47 12.16 -1.55
N TYR A 23 -12.30 12.55 -1.04
CA TYR A 23 -11.03 12.29 -1.72
C TYR A 23 -10.72 10.79 -1.79
N HIS A 24 -10.93 10.05 -0.70
CA HIS A 24 -10.79 8.60 -0.64
C HIS A 24 -11.70 7.93 -1.66
N ARG A 25 -12.98 8.29 -1.66
CA ARG A 25 -13.99 7.74 -2.59
C ARG A 25 -13.61 8.01 -4.05
N ALA A 26 -13.03 9.18 -4.35
CA ALA A 26 -12.52 9.46 -5.69
C ALA A 26 -11.39 8.50 -6.10
N LYS A 27 -10.44 8.21 -5.19
CA LYS A 27 -9.36 7.23 -5.44
C LYS A 27 -9.84 5.78 -5.48
N LEU A 28 -10.86 5.43 -4.70
CA LEU A 28 -11.45 4.08 -4.69
C LEU A 28 -11.96 3.63 -6.05
N ARG A 29 -12.29 4.55 -6.95
CA ARG A 29 -12.67 4.26 -8.34
C ARG A 29 -11.67 3.38 -9.08
N LEU A 30 -10.38 3.47 -8.73
CA LEU A 30 -9.38 2.56 -9.27
C LEU A 30 -9.72 1.09 -8.96
N PHE A 31 -10.15 0.81 -7.72
CA PHE A 31 -10.39 -0.53 -7.21
C PHE A 31 -11.79 -1.05 -7.48
N ASP A 32 -12.82 -0.21 -7.29
CA ASP A 32 -14.21 -0.67 -7.40
C ASP A 32 -14.79 -0.60 -8.83
N THR A 33 -14.19 0.21 -9.70
CA THR A 33 -14.75 0.53 -11.03
C THR A 33 -13.80 0.14 -12.17
N LEU A 34 -12.50 0.45 -12.04
CA LEU A 34 -11.56 0.40 -13.17
C LEU A 34 -10.76 -0.90 -13.27
N LEU A 35 -10.40 -1.51 -12.14
CA LEU A 35 -9.68 -2.78 -12.15
C LEU A 35 -10.60 -3.94 -12.55
N PRO A 36 -10.15 -4.86 -13.44
CA PRO A 36 -10.93 -6.03 -13.77
C PRO A 36 -11.00 -6.99 -12.57
N LYS A 37 -12.10 -7.74 -12.44
CA LYS A 37 -12.25 -8.78 -11.40
C LYS A 37 -11.07 -9.75 -11.43
N GLY A 38 -10.59 -10.13 -10.25
CA GLY A 38 -9.44 -11.00 -10.06
C GLY A 38 -8.08 -10.30 -10.22
N ALA A 39 -8.02 -9.05 -10.68
CA ALA A 39 -6.76 -8.31 -10.74
C ALA A 39 -6.16 -8.13 -9.33
N PRO A 40 -4.83 -8.15 -9.19
CA PRO A 40 -4.16 -7.83 -7.93
C PRO A 40 -4.43 -6.39 -7.48
N ALA A 41 -4.72 -6.24 -6.20
CA ALA A 41 -4.78 -4.96 -5.50
C ALA A 41 -3.80 -4.98 -4.34
N ILE A 42 -2.68 -4.28 -4.49
CA ILE A 42 -1.63 -4.20 -3.46
C ILE A 42 -1.96 -3.06 -2.51
N VAL A 43 -2.12 -3.35 -1.23
CA VAL A 43 -2.52 -2.34 -0.24
C VAL A 43 -1.52 -2.30 0.89
N PHE A 44 -0.89 -1.16 1.12
CA PHE A 44 -0.13 -0.91 2.34
C PHE A 44 -1.11 -0.91 3.52
N ALA A 45 -0.90 -1.78 4.50
CA ALA A 45 -1.90 -2.11 5.52
C ALA A 45 -1.83 -1.23 6.77
N ASP A 46 -0.84 -0.34 6.87
CA ASP A 46 -0.58 0.46 8.07
C ASP A 46 -1.20 1.87 8.02
N ASP A 47 -1.85 2.25 6.91
CA ASP A 47 -2.53 3.53 6.79
C ASP A 47 -3.99 3.45 7.31
N PRO A 48 -4.54 4.50 7.96
CA PRO A 48 -5.92 4.50 8.45
C PRO A 48 -6.99 4.22 7.38
N TRP A 49 -6.72 4.55 6.11
CA TRP A 49 -7.64 4.35 4.99
C TRP A 49 -7.44 3.02 4.26
N SER A 50 -6.52 2.18 4.75
CA SER A 50 -6.26 0.85 4.20
C SER A 50 -7.48 -0.06 4.34
N GLU A 51 -8.08 -0.11 5.52
CA GLU A 51 -9.20 -1.02 5.81
C GLU A 51 -10.43 -0.74 4.92
N PRO A 52 -10.89 0.53 4.77
CA PRO A 52 -11.92 0.87 3.77
C PRO A 52 -11.53 0.46 2.34
N THR A 53 -10.26 0.64 1.95
CA THR A 53 -9.76 0.28 0.61
C THR A 53 -9.77 -1.24 0.39
N ILE A 54 -9.32 -2.00 1.38
CA ILE A 54 -9.34 -3.48 1.37
C ILE A 54 -10.76 -3.99 1.23
N LYS A 55 -11.72 -3.43 1.99
CA LYS A 55 -13.14 -3.81 1.89
C LYS A 55 -13.70 -3.56 0.50
N ALA A 56 -13.47 -2.37 -0.05
CA ALA A 56 -13.95 -2.02 -1.39
C ALA A 56 -13.34 -2.93 -2.47
N ALA A 57 -12.03 -3.16 -2.43
CA ALA A 57 -11.33 -4.02 -3.38
C ALA A 57 -11.82 -5.48 -3.30
N LYS A 58 -12.02 -6.03 -2.09
CA LYS A 58 -12.58 -7.38 -1.90
C LYS A 58 -14.02 -7.46 -2.43
N ALA A 59 -14.86 -6.47 -2.15
CA ALA A 59 -16.24 -6.42 -2.63
C ALA A 59 -16.32 -6.35 -4.17
N ALA A 60 -15.36 -5.69 -4.81
CA ALA A 60 -15.22 -5.65 -6.26
C ALA A 60 -14.68 -6.96 -6.87
N GLY A 61 -14.29 -7.94 -6.04
CA GLY A 61 -13.77 -9.23 -6.48
C GLY A 61 -12.29 -9.18 -6.91
N LEU A 62 -11.50 -8.25 -6.37
CA LEU A 62 -10.06 -8.17 -6.62
C LEU A 62 -9.28 -9.13 -5.74
N LYS A 63 -8.09 -9.53 -6.21
CA LYS A 63 -7.14 -10.30 -5.42
C LYS A 63 -6.35 -9.32 -4.53
N VAL A 64 -6.83 -9.09 -3.31
CA VAL A 64 -6.16 -8.19 -2.37
C VAL A 64 -4.92 -8.84 -1.77
N LEU A 65 -3.79 -8.15 -1.87
CA LEU A 65 -2.51 -8.54 -1.29
C LEU A 65 -2.01 -7.40 -0.40
N THR A 66 -1.88 -7.65 0.90
CA THR A 66 -1.54 -6.62 1.87
C THR A 66 -0.05 -6.61 2.19
N VAL A 67 0.55 -5.42 2.24
CA VAL A 67 1.97 -5.24 2.55
C VAL A 67 2.14 -4.28 3.72
N GLY A 68 3.24 -4.38 4.46
CA GLY A 68 3.49 -3.54 5.63
C GLY A 68 3.57 -4.33 6.93
N ARG A 69 3.54 -3.66 8.10
CA ARG A 69 3.67 -4.38 9.39
C ARG A 69 2.45 -5.23 9.67
N HIS A 70 1.28 -4.77 9.25
CA HIS A 70 0.00 -5.48 9.30
C HIS A 70 -0.34 -6.21 7.99
N GLY A 71 0.62 -6.34 7.07
CA GLY A 71 0.44 -7.03 5.79
C GLY A 71 0.81 -8.50 5.87
N ASP A 72 0.07 -9.33 5.13
CA ASP A 72 0.28 -10.79 5.08
C ASP A 72 1.06 -11.24 3.84
N PHE A 73 1.02 -10.47 2.75
CA PHE A 73 1.74 -10.81 1.52
C PHE A 73 3.23 -10.46 1.63
N LEU A 74 3.53 -9.24 2.06
CA LEU A 74 4.89 -8.81 2.44
C LEU A 74 4.83 -8.19 3.83
N THR A 75 5.39 -8.88 4.83
CA THR A 75 5.32 -8.44 6.22
C THR A 75 6.59 -7.71 6.62
N LEU A 76 6.47 -6.43 6.97
CA LEU A 76 7.58 -5.64 7.50
C LEU A 76 7.84 -5.96 8.97
N LYS A 77 9.00 -6.52 9.29
CA LYS A 77 9.40 -6.85 10.67
C LYS A 77 10.16 -5.73 11.35
N ARG A 78 11.14 -5.17 10.65
CA ARG A 78 12.04 -4.14 11.19
C ARG A 78 12.33 -3.07 10.15
N VAL A 79 12.51 -1.84 10.62
CA VAL A 79 13.10 -0.73 9.84
C VAL A 79 14.08 -0.02 10.73
N GLU A 80 15.30 0.14 10.24
CA GLU A 80 16.33 0.97 10.83
C GLU A 80 16.53 2.19 9.94
N HIS A 81 16.48 3.38 10.55
CA HIS A 81 16.65 4.64 9.86
C HIS A 81 18.08 5.12 10.03
N GLU A 82 18.75 5.40 8.92
CA GLU A 82 20.05 6.06 8.88
C GLU A 82 19.96 7.38 8.14
N ARG A 83 20.99 8.24 8.21
CA ARG A 83 20.97 9.60 7.65
C ARG A 83 20.57 9.67 6.17
N HIS A 84 20.93 8.67 5.37
CA HIS A 84 20.72 8.66 3.92
C HIS A 84 20.12 7.36 3.39
N ARG A 85 19.79 6.40 4.26
CA ARG A 85 19.25 5.10 3.88
C ARG A 85 18.35 4.55 4.96
N GLN A 86 17.58 3.53 4.60
CA GLN A 86 16.80 2.72 5.52
C GLN A 86 17.13 1.26 5.27
N ARG A 87 17.29 0.48 6.34
CA ARG A 87 17.43 -0.97 6.24
C ARG A 87 16.16 -1.62 6.76
N ALA A 88 15.53 -2.45 5.96
CA ALA A 88 14.27 -3.10 6.29
C ALA A 88 14.42 -4.62 6.30
N GLU A 89 13.77 -5.27 7.27
CA GLU A 89 13.57 -6.71 7.30
C GLU A 89 12.14 -7.02 6.85
N VAL A 90 12.00 -7.76 5.75
CA VAL A 90 10.70 -8.09 5.15
C VAL A 90 10.57 -9.60 5.05
N VAL A 91 9.46 -10.14 5.53
CA VAL A 91 9.11 -11.55 5.30
C VAL A 91 8.25 -11.65 4.05
N ALA A 92 8.66 -12.50 3.12
CA ALA A 92 7.90 -12.88 1.93
C ALA A 92 7.89 -14.41 1.83
N ASP A 93 6.71 -15.02 1.72
CA ASP A 93 6.53 -16.48 1.66
C ASP A 93 7.29 -17.24 2.77
N GLY A 94 7.32 -16.66 3.97
CA GLY A 94 7.99 -17.25 5.14
C GLY A 94 9.52 -17.08 5.18
N VAL A 95 10.11 -16.46 4.16
CA VAL A 95 11.55 -16.18 4.09
C VAL A 95 11.81 -14.73 4.49
N LEU A 96 12.79 -14.52 5.38
CA LEU A 96 13.24 -13.18 5.79
C LEU A 96 14.26 -12.62 4.81
N TYR A 97 14.01 -11.41 4.32
CA TYR A 97 14.89 -10.65 3.44
C TYR A 97 15.32 -9.36 4.13
N GLU A 98 16.62 -9.06 4.04
CA GLU A 98 17.15 -7.74 4.39
C GLU A 98 17.25 -6.89 3.13
N VAL A 99 16.69 -5.67 3.18
CA VAL A 99 16.64 -4.74 2.06
C VAL A 99 17.27 -3.42 2.49
N ASP A 100 18.29 -3.00 1.73
CA ASP A 100 18.86 -1.67 1.84
C ASP A 100 18.16 -0.72 0.85
N LEU A 101 17.43 0.25 1.39
CA LEU A 101 16.76 1.29 0.63
C LEU A 101 17.57 2.60 0.73
N PRO A 102 18.26 3.06 -0.34
CA PRO A 102 19.07 4.27 -0.32
C PRO A 102 18.22 5.55 -0.42
N LEU A 103 17.12 5.60 0.32
CA LEU A 103 16.17 6.71 0.37
C LEU A 103 15.84 7.04 1.83
N ALA A 104 15.79 8.32 2.16
CA ALA A 104 15.35 8.80 3.46
C ALA A 104 13.83 9.03 3.49
N GLY A 105 13.24 8.89 4.68
CA GLY A 105 11.83 9.16 4.96
C GLY A 105 10.97 7.90 5.04
N ASP A 106 10.17 7.80 6.10
CA ASP A 106 9.41 6.61 6.48
C ASP A 106 8.42 6.16 5.39
N PHE A 107 7.85 7.13 4.65
CA PHE A 107 6.93 6.86 3.55
C PHE A 107 7.58 6.09 2.40
N GLN A 108 8.91 6.13 2.28
CA GLN A 108 9.62 5.37 1.25
C GLN A 108 9.53 3.86 1.48
N ILE A 109 9.39 3.40 2.73
CA ILE A 109 9.16 1.98 3.01
C ILE A 109 7.81 1.54 2.47
N ALA A 110 6.75 2.33 2.66
CA ALA A 110 5.43 2.05 2.10
C ALA A 110 5.50 1.96 0.56
N ASN A 111 6.17 2.92 -0.08
CA ASN A 111 6.36 2.93 -1.53
C ASN A 111 7.14 1.70 -2.01
N ALA A 112 8.23 1.33 -1.32
CA ALA A 112 9.07 0.20 -1.67
C ALA A 112 8.32 -1.13 -1.54
N LEU A 113 7.60 -1.33 -0.44
CA LEU A 113 6.82 -2.55 -0.20
C LEU A 113 5.68 -2.69 -1.21
N VAL A 114 4.96 -1.61 -1.50
CA VAL A 114 3.87 -1.64 -2.49
C VAL A 114 4.42 -1.90 -3.89
N SER A 115 5.56 -1.30 -4.24
CA SER A 115 6.22 -1.54 -5.53
C SER A 115 6.72 -2.99 -5.65
N ALA A 116 7.32 -3.53 -4.59
CA ALA A 116 7.73 -4.93 -4.53
C ALA A 116 6.53 -5.88 -4.66
N GLY A 117 5.39 -5.54 -4.08
CA GLY A 117 4.18 -6.35 -4.22
C GLY A 117 3.53 -6.31 -5.61
N LEU A 118 3.85 -5.30 -6.42
CA LEU A 118 3.38 -5.17 -7.81
C LEU A 118 4.25 -5.92 -8.82
N ALA A 119 5.49 -6.25 -8.46
CA ALA A 119 6.46 -6.91 -9.33
C ALA A 119 6.17 -8.41 -9.49
#